data_AF-A0AAV5T8Y7-F1
#
_entry.id   AF-A0AAV5T8Y7-F1
#
_cell.length_a   1.000
_cell.length_b   1.000
_cell.length_c   1.000
_cell.angle_alpha   90.00
_cell.angle_beta   90.00
_cell.angle_gamma   90.00
#
_symmetry.space_group_name_H-M   'P 1'
#
loop_
_entity.id
_entity.type
_entity.pdbx_description
1 polymer ?
#
loop_
_entity_poly.entity_id
_entity_poly.type
_entity_poly.pdbx_seq_one_letter_code
_entity_poly.pdbx_strand_id
1 'polypeptide(L)'
;RTMADPGAATAGDPAVDDLVELDCLQITAEHIRANGTLHSSPFAGVAELIDNAVDSGAKYVKIDNRGCKKGDDATKRHILVMDDGSGMDRKEALKTILVGHSMKRADETTIGQFGNGLKSGSMRLGETMLLATKKNEEYTVLMICLRYMATVVNQKCYVPCISYRKNRATKKLEPIRMGDENTAKHATALAKILHYSPFKTEGDLHNFLKTSIGMGPTGTTVCISNLRKLEDDTWEMKNRNDELAVVSRDGDERNDEFLSTYLQQLYFNPKVVIKINSKQVRLQDPVRSLADPRWTLLSNTGLNLFAKRKDEYIDKEVKRLEAERVKAKANQTHLFNLTMDNTEMSSSEKKKLAADHRRVQREAEEYQKTIENLNEQKTNRGADIRVYFGIDVEKRGEPRMVFYSNGRRICDKRFLLKGDTFKQLMGVVCLIDIPSTFLPTATNREHFEITSELEVVVKKILPLAKLYFAHADKKYKTAEFWKSLGYDHPYAEDSANIEKEGVQKMMFEMMGNRRQCSRCLHFRVVEDMRLWLNSMENPNFQCPDGCMKTEKEFRDETIKELDRRSKQTAYGEEDEKLLLMV
;
A
#
# COMPACT_ATOMS: atom_id res chain seq x y z
N ARG A 1 59.17 -1.05 39.86
CA ARG A 1 58.44 0.23 39.70
C ARG A 1 58.34 0.49 38.21
N THR A 2 57.28 -0.04 37.63
CA THR A 2 57.06 -0.16 36.19
C THR A 2 56.36 1.07 35.62
N MET A 3 56.59 1.24 34.33
CA MET A 3 56.43 2.41 33.48
C MET A 3 55.00 2.98 33.44
N ALA A 4 54.94 4.31 33.29
CA ALA A 4 53.75 5.06 32.89
C ALA A 4 53.79 5.25 31.36
N ASP A 5 52.68 4.94 30.70
CA ASP A 5 52.45 5.17 29.27
C ASP A 5 51.31 6.21 29.14
N PRO A 6 51.56 7.42 28.61
CA PRO A 6 50.51 8.40 28.34
C PRO A 6 50.26 8.49 26.83
N GLY A 7 49.21 7.81 26.34
CA GLY A 7 48.90 7.80 24.91
C GLY A 7 47.53 7.25 24.55
N ALA A 8 46.47 7.59 25.29
CA ALA A 8 45.10 7.26 24.90
C ALA A 8 44.59 8.25 23.85
N ALA A 9 45.07 8.11 22.61
CA ALA A 9 44.38 8.65 21.44
C ALA A 9 43.12 7.83 21.21
N THR A 10 41.96 8.46 21.39
CA THR A 10 40.65 7.91 21.03
C THR A 10 40.65 7.55 19.55
N ALA A 11 40.60 6.26 19.26
CA ALA A 11 40.39 5.73 17.92
C ALA A 11 39.02 6.21 17.41
N GLY A 12 39.02 7.29 16.63
CA GLY A 12 37.92 7.63 15.75
C GLY A 12 37.81 6.53 14.70
N ASP A 13 36.61 5.98 14.55
CA ASP A 13 36.25 5.04 13.49
C ASP A 13 36.69 5.64 12.14
N PRO A 14 37.64 5.04 11.41
CA PRO A 14 38.13 5.61 10.17
C PRO A 14 36.98 5.68 9.17
N ALA A 15 36.67 6.89 8.75
CA ALA A 15 35.70 7.14 7.71
C ALA A 15 36.03 6.29 6.47
N VAL A 16 34.96 5.68 5.95
CA VAL A 16 34.88 4.85 4.75
C VAL A 16 35.30 5.66 3.52
N ASP A 17 36.61 5.87 3.33
CA ASP A 17 37.15 6.44 2.08
C ASP A 17 38.30 5.60 1.48
N ASP A 18 38.74 4.55 2.16
CA ASP A 18 39.50 3.46 1.52
C ASP A 18 38.54 2.35 1.12
N LEU A 19 37.70 2.63 0.11
CA LEU A 19 37.16 1.56 -0.74
C LEU A 19 38.34 0.96 -1.50
N VAL A 20 39.08 0.07 -0.81
CA VAL A 20 39.85 -1.00 -1.43
C VAL A 20 39.02 -1.53 -2.61
N GLU A 21 39.66 -1.81 -3.76
CA GLU A 21 39.07 -2.37 -4.98
C GLU A 21 38.36 -3.72 -4.71
N LEU A 22 37.25 -3.67 -3.99
CA LEU A 22 36.39 -4.79 -3.70
C LEU A 22 35.34 -4.86 -4.80
N ASP A 23 35.04 -6.08 -5.23
CA ASP A 23 34.01 -6.31 -6.21
C ASP A 23 32.64 -5.82 -5.69
N CYS A 24 31.95 -5.04 -6.51
CA CYS A 24 30.63 -4.52 -6.19
C CYS A 24 29.54 -5.51 -6.62
N LEU A 25 28.60 -5.82 -5.72
CA LEU A 25 27.42 -6.62 -6.02
C LEU A 25 26.61 -5.96 -7.15
N GLN A 26 26.34 -6.72 -8.22
CA GLN A 26 25.61 -6.22 -9.39
C GLN A 26 24.16 -6.71 -9.42
N ILE A 27 23.28 -5.86 -9.94
CA ILE A 27 21.88 -6.19 -10.20
C ILE A 27 21.70 -6.42 -11.71
N THR A 28 21.29 -7.62 -12.09
CA THR A 28 21.05 -8.02 -13.49
C THR A 28 19.56 -7.93 -13.85
N ALA A 29 19.27 -7.95 -15.16
CA ALA A 29 17.90 -7.99 -15.65
C ALA A 29 17.13 -9.23 -15.15
N GLU A 30 17.82 -10.36 -15.01
CA GLU A 30 17.20 -11.60 -14.52
C GLU A 30 16.83 -11.50 -13.04
N HIS A 31 17.63 -10.80 -12.22
CA HIS A 31 17.25 -10.49 -10.84
C HIS A 31 15.97 -9.63 -10.78
N ILE A 32 15.85 -8.64 -11.66
CA ILE A 32 14.64 -7.81 -11.75
C ILE A 32 13.42 -8.65 -12.19
N ARG A 33 13.62 -9.59 -13.13
CA ARG A 33 12.59 -10.54 -13.56
C ARG A 33 12.14 -11.46 -12.43
N ALA A 34 13.10 -12.02 -11.69
CA ALA A 34 12.85 -12.87 -10.52
C ALA A 34 12.09 -12.13 -9.41
N ASN A 35 12.35 -10.84 -9.21
CA ASN A 35 11.57 -10.03 -8.27
C ASN A 35 10.08 -9.96 -8.66
N GLY A 36 9.75 -10.11 -9.95
CA GLY A 36 8.37 -10.20 -10.42
C GLY A 36 7.65 -11.49 -10.04
N THR A 37 8.35 -12.54 -9.60
CA THR A 37 7.75 -13.82 -9.17
C THR A 37 7.44 -13.87 -7.68
N LEU A 38 7.73 -12.80 -6.92
CA LEU A 38 7.41 -12.70 -5.49
C LEU A 38 5.90 -12.69 -5.22
N HIS A 39 5.12 -12.18 -6.18
CA HIS A 39 3.67 -12.04 -6.09
C HIS A 39 3.00 -13.23 -6.74
N SER A 40 2.15 -13.92 -6.00
CA SER A 40 1.40 -15.06 -6.53
C SER A 40 0.29 -14.59 -7.50
N SER A 41 -0.41 -13.51 -7.14
CA SER A 41 -1.51 -12.93 -7.92
C SER A 41 -1.10 -11.64 -8.67
N PRO A 42 -1.62 -11.38 -9.90
CA PRO A 42 -1.46 -10.09 -10.54
C PRO A 42 -2.12 -8.95 -9.75
N PHE A 43 -3.15 -9.23 -8.94
CA PHE A 43 -3.80 -8.22 -8.11
C PHE A 43 -2.88 -7.68 -7.02
N ALA A 44 -2.04 -8.52 -6.43
CA ALA A 44 -1.00 -8.08 -5.49
C ALA A 44 -0.02 -7.11 -6.16
N GLY A 45 0.35 -7.38 -7.42
CA GLY A 45 1.18 -6.48 -8.22
C GLY A 45 0.54 -5.12 -8.48
N VAL A 46 -0.78 -5.07 -8.72
CA VAL A 46 -1.53 -3.81 -8.83
C VAL A 46 -1.57 -3.09 -7.48
N ALA A 47 -1.82 -3.83 -6.40
CA ALA A 47 -1.94 -3.27 -5.06
C ALA A 47 -0.65 -2.60 -4.57
N GLU A 48 0.52 -3.15 -4.89
CA GLU A 48 1.81 -2.50 -4.66
C GLU A 48 1.91 -1.09 -5.28
N LEU A 49 1.30 -0.88 -6.44
CA LEU A 49 1.29 0.43 -7.10
C LEU A 49 0.33 1.40 -6.41
N ILE A 50 -0.83 0.89 -5.96
CA ILE A 50 -1.81 1.66 -5.19
C ILE A 50 -1.21 2.05 -3.84
N ASP A 51 -0.50 1.13 -3.16
CA ASP A 51 0.17 1.39 -1.89
C ASP A 51 1.16 2.56 -2.01
N ASN A 52 1.93 2.61 -3.11
CA ASN A 52 2.83 3.74 -3.38
C ASN A 52 2.07 5.05 -3.61
N ALA A 53 0.91 5.01 -4.26
CA ALA A 53 0.07 6.18 -4.47
C ALA A 53 -0.51 6.69 -3.14
N VAL A 54 -1.04 5.80 -2.30
CA VAL A 54 -1.59 6.14 -0.97
C VAL A 54 -0.50 6.76 -0.09
N ASP A 55 0.68 6.15 -0.01
CA ASP A 55 1.82 6.71 0.74
C ASP A 55 2.26 8.08 0.21
N SER A 56 2.00 8.40 -1.06
CA SER A 56 2.32 9.70 -1.66
C SER A 56 1.29 10.79 -1.35
N GLY A 57 0.24 10.44 -0.60
CA GLY A 57 -0.89 11.30 -0.25
C GLY A 57 -1.99 11.36 -1.30
N ALA A 58 -2.02 10.43 -2.26
CA ALA A 58 -3.04 10.39 -3.29
C ALA A 58 -4.45 10.20 -2.69
N LYS A 59 -5.40 10.98 -3.21
CA LYS A 59 -6.82 10.88 -2.86
C LYS A 59 -7.60 10.11 -3.91
N TYR A 60 -7.08 10.07 -5.13
CA TYR A 60 -7.69 9.39 -6.26
C TYR A 60 -6.67 8.53 -6.97
N VAL A 61 -7.03 7.26 -7.17
CA VAL A 61 -6.27 6.33 -7.99
C VAL A 61 -7.18 5.79 -9.09
N LYS A 62 -6.70 5.80 -10.33
CA LYS A 62 -7.42 5.30 -11.50
C LYS A 62 -6.61 4.22 -12.21
N ILE A 63 -7.25 3.09 -12.47
CA ILE A 63 -6.67 1.92 -13.10
C ILE A 63 -7.36 1.72 -14.44
N ASP A 64 -6.66 1.99 -15.55
CA ASP A 64 -7.22 1.80 -16.90
C ASP A 64 -6.52 0.63 -17.61
N ASN A 65 -7.30 -0.19 -18.30
CA ASN A 65 -6.77 -1.18 -19.23
C ASN A 65 -6.98 -0.71 -20.68
N ARG A 66 -5.88 -0.46 -21.40
CA ARG A 66 -5.87 0.16 -22.72
C ARG A 66 -5.35 -0.81 -23.79
N GLY A 67 -5.62 -0.51 -25.06
CA GLY A 67 -5.18 -1.34 -26.20
C GLY A 67 -5.85 -2.72 -26.25
N CYS A 68 -7.13 -2.79 -25.83
CA CYS A 68 -7.92 -4.03 -25.79
C CYS A 68 -8.93 -4.13 -26.95
N LYS A 69 -8.86 -3.28 -27.99
CA LYS A 69 -9.81 -3.33 -29.10
C LYS A 69 -9.44 -4.45 -30.07
N LYS A 70 -10.45 -5.03 -30.73
CA LYS A 70 -10.25 -6.05 -31.76
C LYS A 70 -9.41 -5.45 -32.91
N GLY A 71 -8.22 -6.03 -33.16
CA GLY A 71 -7.26 -5.54 -34.15
C GLY A 71 -6.14 -4.64 -33.61
N ASP A 72 -6.14 -4.30 -32.31
CA ASP A 72 -4.96 -3.68 -31.69
C ASP A 72 -3.81 -4.70 -31.63
N ASP A 73 -2.60 -4.26 -31.98
CA ASP A 73 -1.38 -5.03 -31.76
C ASP A 73 -1.22 -5.32 -30.26
N ALA A 74 -0.84 -6.55 -29.90
CA ALA A 74 -0.56 -6.97 -28.54
C ALA A 74 0.45 -6.03 -27.83
N THR A 75 1.36 -5.41 -28.58
CA THR A 75 2.32 -4.42 -28.03
C THR A 75 1.67 -3.12 -27.56
N LYS A 76 0.44 -2.82 -28.00
CA LYS A 76 -0.34 -1.65 -27.59
C LYS A 76 -1.12 -1.90 -26.31
N ARG A 77 -1.28 -3.14 -25.86
CA ARG A 77 -2.02 -3.45 -24.62
C ARG A 77 -1.19 -3.08 -23.40
N HIS A 78 -1.78 -2.29 -22.51
CA HIS A 78 -1.11 -1.82 -21.30
C HIS A 78 -2.09 -1.47 -20.19
N ILE A 79 -1.63 -1.60 -18.96
CA ILE A 79 -2.34 -1.17 -17.75
C ILE A 79 -1.75 0.15 -17.29
N LEU A 80 -2.60 1.10 -16.94
CA LEU A 80 -2.23 2.38 -16.35
C LEU A 80 -2.72 2.43 -14.92
N VAL A 81 -1.84 2.70 -13.96
CA VAL A 81 -2.21 3.11 -12.59
C VAL A 81 -1.84 4.58 -12.44
N MET A 82 -2.84 5.44 -12.31
CA MET A 82 -2.72 6.90 -12.27
C MET A 82 -3.14 7.41 -10.91
N ASP A 83 -2.35 8.31 -10.32
CA ASP A 83 -2.65 8.94 -9.04
C ASP A 83 -2.49 10.46 -9.09
N ASP A 84 -3.17 11.14 -8.16
CA ASP A 84 -3.08 12.59 -7.93
C ASP A 84 -2.15 12.94 -6.75
N GLY A 85 -1.20 12.05 -6.42
CA GLY A 85 -0.29 12.22 -5.30
C GLY A 85 0.72 13.35 -5.49
N SER A 86 1.70 13.41 -4.59
CA SER A 86 2.73 14.47 -4.57
C SER A 86 3.65 14.51 -5.81
N GLY A 87 3.67 13.42 -6.61
CA GLY A 87 4.58 13.28 -7.75
C GLY A 87 6.05 13.27 -7.34
N MET A 88 6.93 13.15 -8.33
CA MET A 88 8.37 13.13 -8.14
C MET A 88 9.07 14.11 -9.08
N ASP A 89 10.11 14.78 -8.59
CA ASP A 89 11.09 15.42 -9.46
C ASP A 89 12.05 14.37 -10.05
N ARG A 90 12.95 14.81 -10.95
CA ARG A 90 13.91 13.90 -11.58
C ARG A 90 14.80 13.16 -10.58
N LYS A 91 15.24 13.80 -9.50
CA LYS A 91 16.14 13.19 -8.51
C LYS A 91 15.38 12.12 -7.71
N GLU A 92 14.16 12.43 -7.29
CA GLU A 92 13.27 11.49 -6.61
C GLU A 92 12.92 10.29 -7.51
N ALA A 93 12.60 10.53 -8.78
CA ALA A 93 12.34 9.47 -9.75
C ALA A 93 13.57 8.57 -9.97
N LEU A 94 14.78 9.14 -10.02
CA LEU A 94 16.00 8.33 -10.12
C LEU A 94 16.25 7.51 -8.85
N LYS A 95 15.87 7.99 -7.65
CA LYS A 95 15.94 7.17 -6.43
C LYS A 95 15.05 5.93 -6.51
N THR A 96 14.01 5.90 -7.38
CA THR A 96 13.18 4.70 -7.53
C THR A 96 13.91 3.53 -8.19
N ILE A 97 15.06 3.73 -8.84
CA ILE A 97 15.85 2.62 -9.41
C ILE A 97 16.66 1.87 -8.34
N LEU A 98 16.96 2.53 -7.21
CA LEU A 98 17.79 1.97 -6.14
C LEU A 98 17.02 0.85 -5.43
N VAL A 99 17.49 -0.39 -5.55
CA VAL A 99 16.89 -1.56 -4.89
C VAL A 99 17.12 -1.46 -3.38
N GLY A 100 16.08 -1.75 -2.58
CA GLY A 100 16.18 -1.68 -1.12
C GLY A 100 16.22 -0.27 -0.52
N HIS A 101 16.13 0.79 -1.32
CA HIS A 101 16.10 2.16 -0.81
C HIS A 101 14.66 2.65 -0.59
N SER A 102 14.31 2.96 0.65
CA SER A 102 13.08 3.69 0.99
C SER A 102 13.35 4.65 2.13
N MET A 103 12.96 5.92 1.96
CA MET A 103 12.99 6.90 3.05
C MET A 103 11.78 6.75 3.99
N LYS A 104 10.77 5.96 3.60
CA LYS A 104 9.52 5.78 4.34
C LYS A 104 9.61 4.74 5.47
N ARG A 105 10.75 4.05 5.60
CA ARG A 105 10.99 2.98 6.60
C ARG A 105 10.71 3.38 8.05
N ALA A 106 10.82 4.67 8.35
CA ALA A 106 10.69 5.20 9.69
C ALA A 106 9.25 5.59 10.11
N ASP A 107 8.28 5.51 9.21
CA ASP A 107 6.90 5.92 9.48
C ASP A 107 5.97 4.69 9.55
N GLU A 108 5.42 4.42 10.74
CA GLU A 108 4.45 3.34 10.99
C GLU A 108 3.14 3.53 10.22
N THR A 109 2.88 4.71 9.68
CA THR A 109 1.70 4.98 8.86
C THR A 109 1.92 4.71 7.37
N THR A 110 3.17 4.44 6.96
CA THR A 110 3.49 4.14 5.57
C THR A 110 3.55 2.64 5.31
N ILE A 111 3.07 2.26 4.13
CA ILE A 111 3.03 0.88 3.64
C ILE A 111 4.37 0.53 2.98
N GLY A 112 4.97 1.49 2.28
CA GLY A 112 6.16 1.40 1.43
C GLY A 112 7.51 1.28 2.14
N GLN A 113 7.75 0.20 2.89
CA GLN A 113 8.98 0.09 3.69
C GLN A 113 10.20 -0.46 2.93
N PHE A 114 10.03 -1.42 2.02
CA PHE A 114 11.19 -2.15 1.50
C PHE A 114 11.90 -1.49 0.31
N GLY A 115 11.25 -0.56 -0.40
CA GLY A 115 11.82 0.07 -1.61
C GLY A 115 11.79 -0.83 -2.86
N ASN A 116 11.07 -1.94 -2.80
CA ASN A 116 10.99 -2.95 -3.87
C ASN A 116 9.60 -3.06 -4.54
N GLY A 117 8.54 -2.60 -3.88
CA GLY A 117 7.15 -2.77 -4.33
C GLY A 117 6.88 -2.34 -5.77
N LEU A 118 7.37 -1.16 -6.17
CA LEU A 118 7.23 -0.68 -7.55
C LEU A 118 7.87 -1.62 -8.57
N LYS A 119 9.03 -2.22 -8.26
CA LYS A 119 9.74 -3.12 -9.19
C LYS A 119 9.08 -4.49 -9.21
N SER A 120 8.86 -5.10 -8.05
CA SER A 120 8.26 -6.44 -7.97
C SER A 120 6.83 -6.44 -8.53
N GLY A 121 6.00 -5.46 -8.14
CA GLY A 121 4.62 -5.36 -8.61
C GLY A 121 4.52 -5.09 -10.11
N SER A 122 5.34 -4.19 -10.65
CA SER A 122 5.31 -3.92 -12.10
C SER A 122 5.85 -5.09 -12.93
N MET A 123 6.93 -5.74 -12.50
CA MET A 123 7.49 -6.91 -13.19
C MET A 123 6.63 -8.17 -13.01
N ARG A 124 5.74 -8.22 -12.01
CA ARG A 124 4.69 -9.24 -11.92
C ARG A 124 3.65 -9.09 -13.02
N LEU A 125 3.32 -7.85 -13.40
CA LEU A 125 2.26 -7.54 -14.34
C LEU A 125 2.72 -7.57 -15.81
N GLY A 126 3.95 -7.13 -16.09
CA GLY A 126 4.50 -7.13 -17.45
C GLY A 126 6.00 -6.85 -17.50
N GLU A 127 6.60 -6.99 -18.68
CA GLU A 127 8.06 -6.87 -18.85
C GLU A 127 8.55 -5.43 -19.00
N THR A 128 7.64 -4.46 -19.08
CA THR A 128 7.99 -3.05 -19.30
C THR A 128 7.14 -2.16 -18.42
N MET A 129 7.82 -1.37 -17.59
CA MET A 129 7.23 -0.34 -16.75
C MET A 129 7.76 1.02 -17.17
N LEU A 130 6.83 1.94 -17.43
CA LEU A 130 7.11 3.35 -17.67
C LEU A 130 6.46 4.15 -16.54
N LEU A 131 7.31 4.76 -15.72
CA LEU A 131 6.95 5.69 -14.67
C LEU A 131 6.93 7.09 -15.28
N ALA A 132 5.76 7.71 -15.35
CA ALA A 132 5.60 9.10 -15.73
C ALA A 132 5.10 9.89 -14.52
N THR A 133 5.74 10.99 -14.19
CA THR A 133 5.44 11.73 -12.96
C THR A 133 5.60 13.22 -13.17
N LYS A 134 4.82 14.02 -12.44
CA LYS A 134 4.86 15.48 -12.51
C LYS A 134 5.00 16.09 -11.11
N LYS A 135 6.02 16.94 -10.95
CA LYS A 135 6.23 17.77 -9.76
C LYS A 135 6.86 19.09 -10.17
N ASN A 136 6.43 20.20 -9.57
CA ASN A 136 6.98 21.54 -9.85
C ASN A 136 7.01 21.92 -11.34
N GLU A 137 5.95 21.59 -12.09
CA GLU A 137 5.83 21.82 -13.55
C GLU A 137 6.86 21.07 -14.43
N GLU A 138 7.61 20.14 -13.85
CA GLU A 138 8.49 19.21 -14.55
C GLU A 138 7.82 17.85 -14.68
N TYR A 139 7.80 17.32 -15.90
CA TYR A 139 7.42 15.94 -16.19
C TYR A 139 8.69 15.11 -16.28
N THR A 140 8.76 14.01 -15.54
CA THR A 140 9.85 13.04 -15.65
C THR A 140 9.29 11.71 -16.10
N VAL A 141 9.97 11.06 -17.04
CA VAL A 141 9.67 9.72 -17.51
C VAL A 141 10.87 8.83 -17.25
N LEU A 142 10.63 7.66 -16.66
CA LEU A 142 11.62 6.63 -16.37
C LEU A 142 11.10 5.29 -16.87
N MET A 143 11.93 4.49 -17.53
CA MET A 143 11.51 3.19 -18.07
C MET A 143 12.40 2.04 -17.58
N ILE A 144 11.79 1.03 -16.95
CA ILE A 144 12.40 -0.26 -16.65
C ILE A 144 11.83 -1.27 -17.65
N CYS A 145 12.68 -1.83 -18.51
CA CYS A 145 12.24 -2.73 -19.58
C CYS A 145 13.19 -3.93 -19.67
N LEU A 146 12.70 -5.13 -19.35
CA LEU A 146 13.49 -6.36 -19.35
C LEU A 146 14.01 -6.69 -20.75
N ARG A 147 13.19 -6.47 -21.79
CA ARG A 147 13.57 -6.68 -23.19
C ARG A 147 14.73 -5.77 -23.60
N TYR A 148 14.70 -4.50 -23.21
CA TYR A 148 15.81 -3.57 -23.46
C TYR A 148 17.06 -4.00 -22.70
N MET A 149 16.95 -4.27 -21.40
CA MET A 149 18.09 -4.64 -20.57
C MET A 149 18.78 -5.94 -21.05
N ALA A 150 18.02 -6.88 -21.61
CA ALA A 150 18.56 -8.10 -22.21
C ALA A 150 19.43 -7.86 -23.46
N THR A 151 19.29 -6.71 -24.13
CA THR A 151 20.14 -6.35 -25.29
C THR A 151 21.50 -5.77 -24.90
N VAL A 152 21.74 -5.54 -23.61
CA VAL A 152 22.95 -4.87 -23.12
C VAL A 152 24.05 -5.91 -22.83
N VAL A 153 25.21 -5.76 -23.46
CA VAL A 153 26.30 -6.76 -23.48
C VAL A 153 26.98 -6.98 -22.12
N ASN A 154 26.95 -6.01 -21.19
CA ASN A 154 27.67 -6.08 -19.91
C ASN A 154 26.80 -6.48 -18.71
N GLN A 155 25.59 -7.00 -18.93
CA GLN A 155 24.62 -7.36 -17.88
C GLN A 155 24.24 -6.23 -16.92
N LYS A 156 24.66 -4.98 -17.18
CA LYS A 156 24.26 -3.81 -16.39
C LYS A 156 22.86 -3.35 -16.77
N CYS A 157 22.09 -2.94 -15.78
CA CYS A 157 20.74 -2.42 -15.96
C CYS A 157 20.78 -0.90 -16.20
N TYR A 158 20.85 -0.47 -17.47
CA TYR A 158 20.66 0.94 -17.83
C TYR A 158 19.18 1.30 -17.85
N VAL A 159 18.82 2.43 -17.26
CA VAL A 159 17.42 2.89 -17.12
C VAL A 159 17.25 4.21 -17.88
N PRO A 160 16.54 4.25 -19.01
CA PRO A 160 16.23 5.48 -19.73
C PRO A 160 15.39 6.41 -18.85
N CYS A 161 15.83 7.67 -18.72
CA CYS A 161 15.10 8.66 -17.96
C CYS A 161 15.23 10.06 -18.59
N ILE A 162 14.09 10.66 -18.93
CA ILE A 162 13.98 11.96 -19.61
C ILE A 162 13.08 12.92 -18.82
N SER A 163 13.29 14.22 -19.01
CA SER A 163 12.48 15.26 -18.37
C SER A 163 12.04 16.33 -19.36
N TYR A 164 10.78 16.77 -19.22
CA TYR A 164 10.17 17.83 -20.01
C TYR A 164 9.59 18.93 -19.13
N ARG A 165 9.52 20.14 -19.68
CA ARG A 165 8.76 21.25 -19.09
C ARG A 165 7.75 21.77 -20.10
N LYS A 166 6.58 22.15 -19.62
CA LYS A 166 5.56 22.77 -20.47
C LYS A 166 5.94 24.23 -20.74
N ASN A 167 6.15 24.58 -22.01
CA ASN A 167 6.37 25.95 -22.41
C ASN A 167 5.08 26.77 -22.20
N ARG A 168 5.20 27.92 -21.53
CA ARG A 168 4.03 28.73 -21.15
C ARG A 168 3.32 29.36 -22.35
N ALA A 169 4.07 29.74 -23.39
CA ALA A 169 3.56 30.38 -24.59
C ALA A 169 2.99 29.35 -25.58
N THR A 170 3.77 28.33 -25.92
CA THR A 170 3.37 27.36 -26.96
C THR A 170 2.49 26.23 -26.43
N LYS A 171 2.41 26.06 -25.10
CA LYS A 171 1.78 24.92 -24.40
C LYS A 171 2.35 23.55 -24.79
N LYS A 172 3.46 23.51 -25.52
CA LYS A 172 4.18 22.28 -25.90
C LYS A 172 5.10 21.83 -24.77
N LEU A 173 5.39 20.53 -24.74
CA LEU A 173 6.40 19.97 -23.85
C LEU A 173 7.75 20.11 -24.54
N GLU A 174 8.73 20.65 -23.82
CA GLU A 174 10.09 20.89 -24.31
C GLU A 174 11.10 20.21 -23.37
N PRO A 175 12.14 19.55 -23.91
CA PRO A 175 13.16 18.89 -23.09
C PRO A 175 13.84 19.87 -22.12
N ILE A 176 14.05 19.44 -20.88
CA ILE A 176 14.87 20.21 -19.92
C ILE A 176 16.34 19.96 -20.26
N ARG A 177 16.97 20.92 -20.96
CA ARG A 177 18.39 20.85 -21.33
C ARG A 177 19.27 21.44 -20.22
N MET A 178 20.28 20.68 -19.79
CA MET A 178 21.34 21.16 -18.89
C MET A 178 22.71 20.83 -19.52
N GLY A 179 23.09 21.55 -20.58
CA GLY A 179 24.34 21.32 -21.33
C GLY A 179 24.27 20.20 -22.39
N ASP A 180 25.35 20.04 -23.14
CA ASP A 180 25.42 19.19 -24.33
C ASP A 180 25.39 17.68 -24.00
N GLU A 181 26.13 17.23 -22.98
CA GLU A 181 26.13 15.83 -22.56
C GLU A 181 24.74 15.35 -22.10
N ASN A 182 23.99 16.21 -21.38
CA ASN A 182 22.63 15.88 -20.97
C ASN A 182 21.67 15.86 -22.15
N THR A 183 21.95 16.61 -23.22
CA THR A 183 21.15 16.59 -24.45
C THR A 183 21.32 15.27 -25.20
N ALA A 184 22.56 14.78 -25.35
CA ALA A 184 22.84 13.47 -25.96
C ALA A 184 22.26 12.30 -25.14
N LYS A 185 22.39 12.35 -23.81
CA LYS A 185 21.76 11.38 -22.89
C LYS A 185 20.24 11.38 -23.03
N HIS A 186 19.62 12.55 -23.09
CA HIS A 186 18.17 12.68 -23.28
C HIS A 186 17.72 12.09 -24.62
N ALA A 187 18.38 12.44 -25.73
CA ALA A 187 18.05 11.91 -27.05
C ALA A 187 18.15 10.37 -27.11
N THR A 188 19.21 9.82 -26.53
CA THR A 188 19.41 8.36 -26.45
C THR A 188 18.31 7.71 -25.61
N ALA A 189 18.01 8.26 -24.43
CA ALA A 189 16.97 7.73 -23.56
C ALA A 189 15.57 7.79 -24.21
N LEU A 190 15.25 8.91 -24.88
CA LEU A 190 14.01 9.07 -25.63
C LEU A 190 13.89 8.01 -26.73
N ALA A 191 14.94 7.80 -27.54
CA ALA A 191 14.94 6.77 -28.58
C ALA A 191 14.64 5.37 -28.02
N LYS A 192 15.18 5.02 -26.85
CA LYS A 192 14.87 3.74 -26.19
C LYS A 192 13.43 3.69 -25.70
N ILE A 193 12.91 4.76 -25.10
CA ILE A 193 11.52 4.83 -24.65
C ILE A 193 10.56 4.64 -25.84
N LEU A 194 10.79 5.34 -26.96
CA LEU A 194 9.91 5.24 -28.13
C LEU A 194 9.96 3.86 -28.80
N HIS A 195 11.10 3.18 -28.73
CA HIS A 195 11.25 1.84 -29.28
C HIS A 195 10.52 0.78 -28.43
N TYR A 196 10.76 0.77 -27.11
CA TYR A 196 10.34 -0.32 -26.23
C TYR A 196 9.01 -0.10 -25.51
N SER A 197 8.53 1.14 -25.39
CA SER A 197 7.23 1.44 -24.78
C SER A 197 6.07 1.36 -25.78
N PRO A 198 4.80 1.40 -25.34
CA PRO A 198 3.64 1.51 -26.24
C PRO A 198 3.60 2.80 -27.07
N PHE A 199 4.36 3.83 -26.69
CA PHE A 199 4.33 5.15 -27.32
C PHE A 199 5.44 5.25 -28.37
N LYS A 200 5.10 5.11 -29.65
CA LYS A 200 6.08 4.98 -30.74
C LYS A 200 6.60 6.31 -31.27
N THR A 201 5.93 7.40 -30.96
CA THR A 201 6.36 8.76 -31.33
C THR A 201 6.43 9.66 -30.11
N GLU A 202 7.28 10.70 -30.16
CA GLU A 202 7.33 11.72 -29.09
C GLU A 202 5.99 12.45 -28.95
N GLY A 203 5.23 12.60 -30.04
CA GLY A 203 3.87 13.13 -30.01
C GLY A 203 2.92 12.27 -29.16
N ASP A 204 2.94 10.95 -29.35
CA ASP A 204 2.14 10.01 -28.56
C ASP A 204 2.54 10.05 -27.08
N LEU A 205 3.84 10.10 -26.80
CA LEU A 205 4.36 10.22 -25.43
C LEU A 205 3.90 11.54 -24.79
N HIS A 206 3.96 12.66 -25.50
CA HIS A 206 3.46 13.94 -25.01
C HIS A 206 1.95 13.92 -24.74
N ASN A 207 1.17 13.25 -25.58
CA ASN A 207 -0.27 13.09 -25.37
C ASN A 207 -0.56 12.23 -24.14
N PHE A 208 0.18 11.15 -23.96
CA PHE A 208 0.14 10.33 -22.75
C PHE A 208 0.42 11.17 -21.50
N LEU A 209 1.54 11.90 -21.46
CA LEU A 209 1.91 12.74 -20.30
C LEU A 209 0.84 13.78 -19.94
N LYS A 210 0.23 14.42 -20.94
CA LYS A 210 -0.81 15.43 -20.72
C LYS A 210 -2.14 14.83 -20.24
N THR A 211 -2.46 13.62 -20.67
CA THR A 211 -3.76 12.99 -20.38
C THR A 211 -3.72 12.14 -19.11
N SER A 212 -2.61 11.46 -18.82
CA SER A 212 -2.50 10.54 -17.69
C SER A 212 -2.16 11.23 -16.37
N ILE A 213 -1.34 12.28 -16.40
CA ILE A 213 -1.00 13.09 -15.21
C ILE A 213 -1.95 14.30 -15.07
N GLY A 214 -3.08 14.28 -15.79
CA GLY A 214 -4.06 15.37 -15.86
C GLY A 214 -5.04 15.45 -14.69
N MET A 215 -4.93 14.57 -13.68
CA MET A 215 -5.84 14.55 -12.53
C MET A 215 -5.58 15.66 -11.51
N GLY A 216 -4.43 16.34 -11.57
CA GLY A 216 -4.05 17.39 -10.63
C GLY A 216 -2.82 18.21 -11.07
N PRO A 217 -2.35 19.13 -10.20
CA PRO A 217 -1.11 19.89 -10.44
C PRO A 217 0.15 19.01 -10.36
N THR A 218 0.08 17.91 -9.60
CA THR A 218 1.08 16.86 -9.42
C THR A 218 0.41 15.49 -9.58
N GLY A 219 1.22 14.44 -9.71
CA GLY A 219 0.73 13.07 -9.76
C GLY A 219 1.70 12.14 -10.46
N THR A 220 1.40 10.85 -10.42
CA THR A 220 2.19 9.80 -11.06
C THR A 220 1.30 8.87 -11.88
N THR A 221 1.85 8.36 -12.98
CA THR A 221 1.25 7.32 -13.80
C THR A 221 2.28 6.22 -13.99
N VAL A 222 1.94 5.01 -13.57
CA VAL A 222 2.70 3.80 -13.88
C VAL A 222 2.02 3.10 -15.04
N CYS A 223 2.69 3.04 -16.19
CA CYS A 223 2.24 2.33 -17.37
C CYS A 223 2.98 0.99 -17.49
N ILE A 224 2.25 -0.11 -17.54
CA ILE A 224 2.81 -1.45 -17.65
C ILE A 224 2.36 -2.07 -18.96
N SER A 225 3.31 -2.47 -19.79
CA SER A 225 3.07 -3.10 -21.10
C SER A 225 3.85 -4.40 -21.23
N ASN A 226 3.63 -5.11 -22.34
CA ASN A 226 4.12 -6.48 -22.51
C ASN A 226 3.63 -7.34 -21.33
N LEU A 227 2.30 -7.33 -21.13
CA LEU A 227 1.64 -7.95 -19.98
C LEU A 227 1.87 -9.47 -20.00
N ARG A 228 1.70 -10.13 -18.85
CA ARG A 228 1.84 -11.59 -18.80
C ARG A 228 0.72 -12.29 -19.55
N LYS A 229 1.14 -13.30 -20.31
CA LYS A 229 0.28 -14.29 -20.95
C LYS A 229 0.44 -15.65 -20.29
N LEU A 230 -0.60 -16.45 -20.40
CA LEU A 230 -0.63 -17.86 -20.01
C LEU A 230 -0.14 -18.72 -21.18
N GLU A 231 0.02 -20.03 -20.94
CA GLU A 231 0.49 -21.00 -21.94
C GLU A 231 -0.42 -21.09 -23.17
N ASP A 232 -1.71 -20.79 -23.00
CA ASP A 232 -2.71 -20.74 -24.08
C ASP A 232 -2.69 -19.42 -24.87
N ASP A 233 -1.66 -18.59 -24.68
CA ASP A 233 -1.48 -17.25 -25.26
C ASP A 233 -2.56 -16.23 -24.86
N THR A 234 -3.42 -16.55 -23.88
CA THR A 234 -4.37 -15.60 -23.32
C THR A 234 -3.72 -14.73 -22.24
N TRP A 235 -4.29 -13.55 -22.02
CA TRP A 235 -3.80 -12.66 -20.96
C TRP A 235 -4.28 -13.15 -19.59
N GLU A 236 -3.36 -13.23 -18.64
CA GLU A 236 -3.66 -13.63 -17.27
C GLU A 236 -4.72 -12.73 -16.61
N MET A 237 -4.61 -11.41 -16.84
CA MET A 237 -5.61 -10.43 -16.41
C MET A 237 -6.24 -9.74 -17.63
N LYS A 238 -7.58 -9.76 -17.71
CA LYS A 238 -8.33 -9.21 -18.84
C LYS A 238 -9.60 -8.47 -18.43
N ASN A 239 -10.15 -7.70 -19.36
CA ASN A 239 -11.41 -7.02 -19.13
C ASN A 239 -12.57 -8.03 -19.24
N ARG A 240 -13.40 -8.07 -18.20
CA ARG A 240 -14.67 -8.80 -18.12
C ARG A 240 -15.72 -7.80 -17.60
N ASN A 241 -16.78 -7.53 -18.37
CA ASN A 241 -17.86 -6.60 -17.97
C ASN A 241 -17.40 -5.19 -17.50
N ASP A 242 -16.44 -4.59 -18.23
CA ASP A 242 -15.76 -3.32 -17.90
C ASP A 242 -14.94 -3.33 -16.60
N GLU A 243 -14.60 -4.52 -16.09
CA GLU A 243 -13.75 -4.72 -14.92
C GLU A 243 -12.52 -5.56 -15.25
N LEU A 244 -11.45 -5.42 -14.46
CA LEU A 244 -10.26 -6.27 -14.55
C LEU A 244 -10.46 -7.56 -13.75
N ALA A 245 -10.32 -8.70 -14.41
CA ALA A 245 -10.52 -10.01 -13.80
C ALA A 245 -9.40 -11.01 -14.17
N VAL A 246 -9.16 -11.95 -13.28
CA VAL A 246 -8.47 -13.22 -13.55
C VAL A 246 -9.56 -14.27 -13.76
N VAL A 247 -9.67 -14.78 -14.99
CA VAL A 247 -10.78 -15.65 -15.39
C VAL A 247 -10.48 -17.09 -15.02
N SER A 248 -11.48 -17.77 -14.47
CA SER A 248 -11.37 -19.16 -14.04
C SER A 248 -11.07 -20.10 -15.21
N ARG A 249 -10.31 -21.16 -14.94
CA ARG A 249 -9.93 -22.17 -15.92
C ARG A 249 -10.88 -23.37 -15.98
N ASP A 250 -11.74 -23.53 -14.98
CA ASP A 250 -12.75 -24.60 -14.95
C ASP A 250 -13.96 -24.31 -15.87
N GLY A 251 -14.01 -23.12 -16.49
CA GLY A 251 -15.09 -22.69 -17.37
C GLY A 251 -16.31 -22.15 -16.64
N ASP A 252 -16.30 -22.15 -15.30
CA ASP A 252 -17.37 -21.56 -14.49
C ASP A 252 -17.05 -20.08 -14.24
N GLU A 253 -17.78 -19.21 -14.93
CA GLU A 253 -17.62 -17.75 -14.81
C GLU A 253 -17.91 -17.24 -13.39
N ARG A 254 -18.60 -18.02 -12.55
CA ARG A 254 -18.85 -17.67 -11.13
C ARG A 254 -17.58 -17.70 -10.29
N ASN A 255 -16.55 -18.40 -10.78
CA ASN A 255 -15.24 -18.51 -10.12
C ASN A 255 -14.25 -17.46 -10.64
N ASP A 256 -14.68 -16.54 -11.51
CA ASP A 256 -13.86 -15.41 -11.93
C ASP A 256 -13.52 -14.52 -10.73
N GLU A 257 -12.24 -14.21 -10.56
CA GLU A 257 -11.79 -13.29 -9.53
C GLU A 257 -11.70 -11.88 -10.10
N PHE A 258 -12.30 -10.92 -9.41
CA PHE A 258 -12.37 -9.53 -9.83
C PHE A 258 -11.46 -8.63 -9.00
N LEU A 259 -10.74 -7.72 -9.66
CA LEU A 259 -9.83 -6.79 -8.98
C LEU A 259 -10.57 -5.88 -8.00
N SER A 260 -11.80 -5.44 -8.28
CA SER A 260 -12.53 -4.59 -7.33
C SER A 260 -12.76 -5.33 -6.02
N THR A 261 -13.13 -6.62 -6.06
CA THR A 261 -13.34 -7.49 -4.89
C THR A 261 -12.08 -7.58 -4.04
N TYR A 262 -10.92 -7.80 -4.67
CA TYR A 262 -9.63 -7.79 -3.97
C TYR A 262 -9.34 -6.45 -3.27
N LEU A 263 -9.70 -5.33 -3.91
CA LEU A 263 -9.43 -3.99 -3.42
C LEU A 263 -10.40 -3.50 -2.33
N GLN A 264 -11.60 -4.06 -2.21
CA GLN A 264 -12.67 -3.53 -1.32
C GLN A 264 -12.23 -3.37 0.14
N GLN A 265 -11.43 -4.32 0.64
CA GLN A 265 -10.96 -4.37 2.03
C GLN A 265 -9.44 -4.27 2.11
N LEU A 266 -8.78 -3.74 1.06
CA LEU A 266 -7.32 -3.63 1.00
C LEU A 266 -6.76 -2.78 2.16
N TYR A 267 -7.50 -1.76 2.56
CA TYR A 267 -7.11 -0.85 3.63
C TYR A 267 -8.08 -0.91 4.80
N PHE A 268 -7.53 -0.89 6.01
CA PHE A 268 -8.31 -0.87 7.25
C PHE A 268 -9.11 0.43 7.40
N ASN A 269 -8.49 1.56 7.03
CA ASN A 269 -9.12 2.87 6.99
C ASN A 269 -8.88 3.53 5.61
N PRO A 270 -9.71 3.21 4.60
CA PRO A 270 -9.47 3.69 3.24
C PRO A 270 -9.74 5.21 3.13
N LYS A 271 -8.66 5.96 2.87
CA LYS A 271 -8.67 7.42 2.63
C LYS A 271 -8.38 7.78 1.17
N VAL A 272 -8.70 6.87 0.26
CA VAL A 272 -8.47 6.99 -1.18
C VAL A 272 -9.72 6.54 -1.92
N VAL A 273 -9.99 7.12 -3.08
CA VAL A 273 -11.00 6.64 -4.04
C VAL A 273 -10.27 5.91 -5.15
N ILE A 274 -10.63 4.65 -5.38
CA ILE A 274 -10.05 3.84 -6.46
C ILE A 274 -11.09 3.67 -7.56
N LYS A 275 -10.69 3.88 -8.82
CA LYS A 275 -11.52 3.62 -10.00
C LYS A 275 -10.85 2.60 -10.91
N ILE A 276 -11.58 1.59 -11.34
CA ILE A 276 -11.18 0.67 -12.39
C ILE A 276 -11.96 1.06 -13.66
N ASN A 277 -11.25 1.40 -14.71
CA ASN A 277 -11.77 2.03 -15.91
C ASN A 277 -12.61 3.27 -15.55
N SER A 278 -13.93 3.19 -15.69
CA SER A 278 -14.86 4.29 -15.35
C SER A 278 -15.65 4.06 -14.05
N LYS A 279 -15.47 2.89 -13.41
CA LYS A 279 -16.25 2.47 -12.24
C LYS A 279 -15.41 2.61 -10.97
N GLN A 280 -15.93 3.33 -9.98
CA GLN A 280 -15.34 3.39 -8.64
C GLN A 280 -15.52 2.06 -7.91
N VAL A 281 -14.44 1.60 -7.28
CA VAL A 281 -14.41 0.44 -6.41
C VAL A 281 -15.17 0.78 -5.13
N ARG A 282 -16.04 -0.14 -4.70
CA ARG A 282 -16.74 -0.05 -3.42
C ARG A 282 -15.81 -0.44 -2.29
N LEU A 283 -15.00 0.51 -1.84
CA LEU A 283 -14.21 0.33 -0.61
C LEU A 283 -15.15 0.22 0.59
N GLN A 284 -14.80 -0.66 1.52
CA GLN A 284 -15.56 -0.93 2.73
C GLN A 284 -14.79 -0.42 3.96
N ASP A 285 -15.52 -0.03 5.00
CA ASP A 285 -14.98 0.06 6.35
C ASP A 285 -15.04 -1.36 6.93
N PRO A 286 -13.92 -2.10 7.05
CA PRO A 286 -13.95 -3.53 7.34
C PRO A 286 -14.61 -3.85 8.68
N VAL A 287 -14.48 -2.95 9.67
CA VAL A 287 -15.07 -3.18 11.00
C VAL A 287 -16.56 -2.94 10.96
N ARG A 288 -16.98 -1.86 10.31
CA ARG A 288 -18.38 -1.45 10.31
C ARG A 288 -19.22 -2.12 9.26
N SER A 289 -18.63 -2.90 8.35
CA SER A 289 -19.32 -3.83 7.46
C SER A 289 -19.72 -5.14 8.14
N LEU A 290 -19.31 -5.36 9.39
CA LEU A 290 -19.71 -6.52 10.18
C LEU A 290 -20.90 -6.18 11.07
N ALA A 291 -21.75 -7.18 11.35
CA ALA A 291 -22.83 -7.03 12.30
C ALA A 291 -22.29 -7.02 13.75
N ASP A 292 -22.84 -6.14 14.57
CA ASP A 292 -22.52 -5.93 15.99
C ASP A 292 -21.01 -5.83 16.32
N PRO A 293 -20.27 -4.89 15.70
CA PRO A 293 -18.84 -4.80 15.91
C PRO A 293 -18.53 -4.41 17.37
N ARG A 294 -17.46 -5.00 17.91
CA ARG A 294 -16.89 -4.71 19.23
C ARG A 294 -15.37 -4.62 19.15
N TRP A 295 -14.75 -3.89 20.05
CA TRP A 295 -13.29 -3.84 20.15
C TRP A 295 -12.79 -4.23 21.54
N THR A 296 -11.56 -4.71 21.61
CA THR A 296 -10.88 -5.04 22.87
C THR A 296 -9.36 -4.96 22.69
N LEU A 297 -8.57 -4.96 23.77
CA LEU A 297 -7.10 -4.82 23.69
C LEU A 297 -6.38 -6.17 23.70
N LEU A 298 -5.49 -6.43 22.75
CA LEU A 298 -4.62 -7.60 22.82
C LEU A 298 -3.66 -7.47 24.02
N SER A 299 -3.54 -8.54 24.82
CA SER A 299 -2.60 -8.54 25.94
C SER A 299 -1.15 -8.58 25.45
N ASN A 300 -0.37 -7.59 25.89
CA ASN A 300 1.07 -7.45 25.62
C ASN A 300 1.94 -8.47 26.40
N THR A 301 1.37 -9.19 27.38
CA THR A 301 2.10 -10.21 28.16
C THR A 301 2.67 -11.29 27.23
N GLY A 302 3.96 -11.61 27.35
CA GLY A 302 4.60 -12.61 26.47
C GLY A 302 4.92 -12.12 25.06
N LEU A 303 4.77 -10.81 24.78
CA LEU A 303 5.19 -10.16 23.54
C LEU A 303 6.46 -9.30 23.70
N ASN A 304 7.22 -9.53 24.78
CA ASN A 304 8.40 -8.73 25.16
C ASN A 304 9.49 -8.70 24.07
N LEU A 305 9.64 -9.80 23.32
CA LEU A 305 10.62 -9.90 22.25
C LEU A 305 10.33 -8.93 21.10
N PHE A 306 9.05 -8.71 20.77
CA PHE A 306 8.63 -7.79 19.72
C PHE A 306 8.93 -6.34 20.09
N ALA A 307 8.64 -5.95 21.33
CA ALA A 307 8.98 -4.63 21.86
C ALA A 307 10.49 -4.37 21.79
N LYS A 308 11.31 -5.37 22.16
CA LYS A 308 12.77 -5.25 22.10
C LYS A 308 13.27 -5.05 20.66
N ARG A 309 12.77 -5.81 19.69
CA ARG A 309 13.16 -5.67 18.28
C ARG A 309 12.76 -4.32 17.69
N LYS A 310 11.57 -3.82 18.06
CA LYS A 310 11.13 -2.47 17.69
C LYS A 310 12.12 -1.42 18.17
N ASP A 311 12.56 -1.50 19.43
CA ASP A 311 13.55 -0.57 19.99
C ASP A 311 14.90 -0.65 19.24
N GLU A 312 15.40 -1.85 18.99
CA GLU A 312 16.66 -2.07 18.24
C GLU A 312 16.59 -1.52 16.80
N TYR A 313 15.45 -1.70 16.13
CA TYR A 313 15.21 -1.13 14.80
C TYR A 313 15.20 0.39 14.83
N ILE A 314 14.46 0.99 15.76
CA ILE A 314 14.39 2.44 15.95
C ILE A 314 15.79 3.00 16.16
N ASP A 315 16.60 2.39 17.03
CA ASP A 315 17.97 2.85 17.32
C ASP A 315 18.87 2.83 16.09
N LYS A 316 18.80 1.75 15.30
CA LYS A 316 19.58 1.63 14.07
C LYS A 316 19.16 2.68 13.03
N GLU A 317 17.86 2.91 12.89
CA GLU A 317 17.33 3.84 11.90
C GLU A 317 17.57 5.30 12.29
N VAL A 318 17.43 5.66 13.57
CA VAL A 318 17.81 6.99 14.10
C VAL A 318 19.27 7.27 13.80
N LYS A 319 20.19 6.33 14.09
CA LYS A 319 21.61 6.48 13.79
C LYS A 319 21.89 6.71 12.31
N ARG A 320 21.17 5.99 11.42
CA ARG A 320 21.28 6.16 9.96
C ARG A 320 20.80 7.54 9.52
N LEU A 321 19.62 7.96 9.99
CA LEU A 321 19.00 9.24 9.64
C LEU A 321 19.83 10.41 10.17
N GLU A 322 20.45 10.29 11.34
CA GLU A 322 21.37 11.29 11.88
C GLU A 322 22.58 11.50 10.97
N ALA A 323 23.19 10.41 10.47
CA ALA A 323 24.31 10.49 9.54
C ALA A 323 23.90 11.19 8.22
N GLU A 324 22.74 10.84 7.66
CA GLU A 324 22.21 11.50 6.44
C GLU A 324 21.86 12.98 6.69
N ARG A 325 21.30 13.30 7.86
CA ARG A 325 21.05 14.69 8.27
C ARG A 325 22.33 15.51 8.37
N VAL A 326 23.40 14.93 8.92
CA VAL A 326 24.72 15.59 9.00
C VAL A 326 25.28 15.85 7.60
N LYS A 327 25.23 14.86 6.69
CA LYS A 327 25.65 15.04 5.29
C LYS A 327 24.83 16.11 4.57
N ALA A 328 23.51 16.12 4.76
CA ALA A 328 22.63 17.13 4.19
C ALA A 328 22.97 18.53 4.71
N LYS A 329 23.20 18.69 6.03
CA LYS A 329 23.62 19.96 6.63
C LYS A 329 25.00 20.42 6.13
N ALA A 330 25.96 19.50 5.96
CA ALA A 330 27.26 19.84 5.40
C ALA A 330 27.14 20.35 3.95
N ASN A 331 26.32 19.68 3.13
CA ASN A 331 26.02 20.11 1.76
C ASN A 331 25.29 21.46 1.72
N GLN A 332 24.36 21.69 2.65
CA GLN A 332 23.69 22.97 2.80
C GLN A 332 24.69 24.11 3.03
N THR A 333 25.62 23.94 3.98
CA THR A 333 26.68 24.93 4.26
C THR A 333 27.59 25.13 3.05
N HIS A 334 27.96 24.06 2.35
CA HIS A 334 28.77 24.15 1.14
C HIS A 334 28.08 24.97 0.04
N LEU A 335 26.80 24.71 -0.22
CA LEU A 335 25.99 25.47 -1.19
C LEU A 335 25.85 26.95 -0.79
N PHE A 336 25.75 27.24 0.51
CA PHE A 336 25.70 28.61 1.03
C PHE A 336 27.02 29.36 0.79
N ASN A 337 28.17 28.73 1.08
CA ASN A 337 29.48 29.34 0.84
C ASN A 337 29.69 29.60 -0.66
N LEU A 338 29.34 28.64 -1.52
CA LEU A 338 29.39 28.83 -2.97
C LEU A 338 28.54 30.01 -3.47
N THR A 339 27.40 30.32 -2.81
CA THR A 339 26.62 31.52 -3.13
C THR A 339 27.28 32.83 -2.68
N MET A 340 28.11 32.81 -1.64
CA MET A 340 28.77 34.00 -1.08
C MET A 340 30.08 34.33 -1.80
N ASP A 341 30.86 33.31 -2.16
CA ASP A 341 32.23 33.50 -2.69
C ASP A 341 32.27 33.86 -4.19
N ASN A 342 31.20 33.56 -4.96
CA ASN A 342 31.19 33.76 -6.41
C ASN A 342 30.40 35.02 -6.82
N THR A 343 31.10 36.15 -6.90
CA THR A 343 30.55 37.44 -7.33
C THR A 343 30.18 37.48 -8.83
N GLU A 344 30.89 36.74 -9.68
CA GLU A 344 30.73 36.70 -11.15
C GLU A 344 29.62 35.76 -11.67
N MET A 345 28.90 35.07 -10.78
CA MET A 345 27.91 34.06 -11.16
C MET A 345 26.66 34.69 -11.82
N SER A 346 26.13 34.05 -12.87
CA SER A 346 24.96 34.55 -13.59
C SER A 346 23.70 34.54 -12.70
N SER A 347 22.71 35.37 -13.07
CA SER A 347 21.44 35.44 -12.33
C SER A 347 20.66 34.10 -12.35
N SER A 348 20.86 33.29 -13.39
CA SER A 348 20.28 31.95 -13.52
C SER A 348 20.91 30.96 -12.55
N GLU A 349 22.24 30.98 -12.45
CA GLU A 349 23.00 30.08 -11.57
C GLU A 349 22.75 30.38 -10.09
N LYS A 350 22.74 31.66 -9.71
CA LYS A 350 22.37 32.09 -8.34
C LYS A 350 20.98 31.59 -7.95
N LYS A 351 20.01 31.65 -8.86
CA LYS A 351 18.65 31.12 -8.65
C LYS A 351 18.64 29.60 -8.47
N LYS A 352 19.44 28.88 -9.25
CA LYS A 352 19.58 27.41 -9.16
C LYS A 352 20.21 27.01 -7.83
N LEU A 353 21.32 27.64 -7.43
CA LEU A 353 21.99 27.37 -6.15
C LEU A 353 21.07 27.64 -4.96
N ALA A 354 20.34 28.77 -4.97
CA ALA A 354 19.38 29.09 -3.92
C ALA A 354 18.21 28.08 -3.85
N ALA A 355 17.77 27.55 -5.00
CA ALA A 355 16.76 26.50 -5.05
C ALA A 355 17.29 25.17 -4.49
N ASP A 356 18.53 24.79 -4.84
CA ASP A 356 19.19 23.60 -4.29
C ASP A 356 19.45 23.74 -2.78
N HIS A 357 19.89 24.90 -2.29
CA HIS A 357 20.04 25.18 -0.86
C HIS A 357 18.72 24.96 -0.10
N ARG A 358 17.62 25.58 -0.56
CA ARG A 358 16.29 25.38 0.03
C ARG A 358 15.79 23.94 -0.03
N ARG A 359 16.23 23.17 -1.03
CA ARG A 359 15.88 21.74 -1.15
C ARG A 359 16.62 20.92 -0.11
N VAL A 360 17.94 21.09 0.01
CA VAL A 360 18.77 20.37 0.98
C VAL A 360 18.39 20.73 2.42
N GLN A 361 18.04 22.00 2.67
CA GLN A 361 17.50 22.43 3.96
C GLN A 361 16.25 21.64 4.35
N ARG A 362 15.26 21.55 3.45
CA ARG A 362 14.01 20.80 3.69
C ARG A 362 14.28 19.31 3.93
N GLU A 363 15.23 18.72 3.19
CA GLU A 363 15.65 17.33 3.37
C GLU A 363 16.24 17.09 4.77
N ALA A 364 17.07 18.01 5.28
CA ALA A 364 17.60 17.93 6.64
C ALA A 364 16.52 18.10 7.74
N GLU A 365 15.56 19.00 7.52
CA GLU A 365 14.40 19.21 8.41
C GLU A 365 13.50 17.96 8.45
N GLU A 366 13.30 17.30 7.30
CA GLU A 366 12.53 16.06 7.19
C GLU A 366 13.19 14.91 7.97
N TYR A 367 14.52 14.74 7.86
CA TYR A 367 15.25 13.76 8.67
C TYR A 367 15.11 14.05 10.16
N GLN A 368 15.21 15.31 10.58
CA GLN A 368 15.06 15.71 11.98
C GLN A 368 13.68 15.33 12.53
N LYS A 369 12.61 15.69 11.81
CA LYS A 369 11.23 15.36 12.19
C LYS A 369 11.02 13.85 12.29
N THR A 370 11.62 13.10 11.37
CA THR A 370 11.53 11.63 11.35
C THR A 370 12.20 11.01 12.58
N ILE A 371 13.37 11.52 12.97
CA ILE A 371 14.09 11.09 14.18
C ILE A 371 13.25 11.36 15.43
N GLU A 372 12.65 12.54 15.54
CA GLU A 372 11.76 12.91 16.65
C GLU A 372 10.57 11.95 16.77
N ASN A 373 9.88 11.67 15.66
CA ASN A 373 8.78 10.71 15.62
C ASN A 373 9.21 9.30 16.06
N LEU A 374 10.36 8.82 15.60
CA LEU A 374 10.89 7.51 15.97
C LEU A 374 11.21 7.42 17.47
N ASN A 375 11.80 8.48 18.04
CA ASN A 375 12.09 8.55 19.47
C ASN A 375 10.80 8.57 20.30
N GLU A 376 9.77 9.31 19.87
CA GLU A 376 8.45 9.29 20.52
C GLU A 376 7.83 7.88 20.51
N GLN A 377 7.88 7.18 19.37
CA GLN A 377 7.42 5.79 19.26
C GLN A 377 8.13 4.85 20.24
N LYS A 378 9.44 5.06 20.46
CA LYS A 378 10.23 4.27 21.43
C LYS A 378 9.79 4.52 22.87
N THR A 379 9.42 5.75 23.20
CA THR A 379 8.93 6.11 24.55
C THR A 379 7.52 5.58 24.83
N ASN A 380 6.67 5.48 23.80
CA ASN A 380 5.34 4.87 23.88
C ASN A 380 5.44 3.34 23.80
N ARG A 381 5.89 2.70 24.89
CA ARG A 381 6.12 1.24 25.06
C ARG A 381 4.91 0.31 24.88
N GLY A 382 3.80 0.76 24.31
CA GLY A 382 2.61 -0.05 24.16
C GLY A 382 1.48 0.75 23.53
N ALA A 383 1.49 0.83 22.20
CA ALA A 383 0.21 0.97 21.54
C ALA A 383 -0.55 -0.32 21.84
N ASP A 384 -1.55 -0.28 22.73
CA ASP A 384 -2.41 -1.43 22.97
C ASP A 384 -3.04 -1.82 21.63
N ILE A 385 -2.64 -2.98 21.11
CA ILE A 385 -3.12 -3.43 19.80
C ILE A 385 -4.62 -3.71 19.94
N ARG A 386 -5.44 -2.91 19.28
CA ARG A 386 -6.88 -3.09 19.27
C ARG A 386 -7.24 -4.25 18.35
N VAL A 387 -8.06 -5.15 18.89
CA VAL A 387 -8.67 -6.26 18.16
C VAL A 387 -10.14 -5.96 18.02
N TYR A 388 -10.64 -6.02 16.79
CA TYR A 388 -12.06 -5.82 16.49
C TYR A 388 -12.70 -7.17 16.17
N PHE A 389 -13.91 -7.37 16.66
CA PHE A 389 -14.74 -8.53 16.37
C PHE A 389 -16.07 -8.10 15.78
N GLY A 390 -16.62 -8.93 14.91
CA GLY A 390 -17.92 -8.72 14.29
C GLY A 390 -18.48 -10.03 13.71
N ILE A 391 -19.75 -10.04 13.31
CA ILE A 391 -20.35 -11.16 12.60
C ILE A 391 -20.45 -10.81 11.11
N ASP A 392 -19.77 -11.58 10.27
CA ASP A 392 -19.93 -11.58 8.83
C ASP A 392 -21.17 -12.40 8.49
N VAL A 393 -22.26 -11.69 8.22
CA VAL A 393 -23.55 -12.33 7.92
C VAL A 393 -23.62 -12.84 6.50
N GLU A 394 -22.74 -12.41 5.59
CA GLU A 394 -22.68 -12.91 4.22
C GLU A 394 -21.84 -14.21 4.17
N LYS A 395 -20.68 -14.23 4.82
CA LYS A 395 -19.75 -15.39 4.83
C LYS A 395 -19.74 -16.13 6.16
N ARG A 396 -20.90 -16.61 6.58
CA ARG A 396 -21.09 -17.33 7.86
C ARG A 396 -20.17 -18.55 8.00
N GLY A 397 -19.96 -19.31 6.92
CA GLY A 397 -19.19 -20.56 6.92
C GLY A 397 -17.67 -20.37 7.14
N GLU A 398 -17.18 -19.12 7.13
CA GLU A 398 -15.75 -18.81 7.12
C GLU A 398 -15.31 -17.96 8.32
N PRO A 399 -15.34 -18.51 9.55
CA PRO A 399 -14.81 -17.80 10.70
C PRO A 399 -13.29 -17.59 10.55
N ARG A 400 -12.86 -16.33 10.62
CA ARG A 400 -11.50 -15.94 10.23
C ARG A 400 -10.97 -14.74 10.99
N MET A 401 -9.65 -14.63 11.01
CA MET A 401 -8.88 -13.47 11.44
C MET A 401 -8.31 -12.80 10.19
N VAL A 402 -8.58 -11.52 10.00
CA VAL A 402 -8.00 -10.69 8.95
C VAL A 402 -6.92 -9.83 9.58
N PHE A 403 -5.71 -9.98 9.08
CA PHE A 403 -4.56 -9.23 9.56
C PHE A 403 -4.25 -8.07 8.62
N TYR A 404 -4.10 -6.90 9.22
CA TYR A 404 -3.57 -5.69 8.60
C TYR A 404 -2.21 -5.38 9.21
N SER A 405 -1.37 -4.69 8.44
CA SER A 405 -0.16 -4.07 8.94
C SER A 405 -0.04 -2.65 8.42
N ASN A 406 0.12 -1.70 9.32
CA ASN A 406 0.11 -0.26 9.02
C ASN A 406 -1.13 0.15 8.21
N GLY A 407 -2.29 -0.45 8.52
CA GLY A 407 -3.55 -0.21 7.82
C GLY A 407 -3.69 -0.90 6.46
N ARG A 408 -2.71 -1.70 6.00
CA ARG A 408 -2.78 -2.49 4.75
C ARG A 408 -3.04 -3.96 5.05
N ARG A 409 -4.07 -4.56 4.43
CA ARG A 409 -4.41 -5.98 4.61
C ARG A 409 -3.24 -6.86 4.18
N ILE A 410 -2.88 -7.87 4.94
CA ILE A 410 -1.76 -8.79 4.64
C ILE A 410 -2.32 -10.16 4.28
N CYS A 411 -3.02 -10.79 5.22
CA CYS A 411 -3.55 -12.14 5.02
C CYS A 411 -4.76 -12.43 5.91
N ASP A 412 -5.45 -13.51 5.56
CA ASP A 412 -6.49 -14.11 6.39
C ASP A 412 -5.98 -15.41 6.99
N LYS A 413 -6.39 -15.70 8.22
CA LYS A 413 -6.20 -16.99 8.88
C LYS A 413 -7.53 -17.50 9.40
N ARG A 414 -7.94 -18.68 8.95
CA ARG A 414 -9.10 -19.37 9.53
C ARG A 414 -8.79 -19.77 10.96
N PHE A 415 -9.79 -19.73 11.82
CA PHE A 415 -9.66 -20.34 13.13
C PHE A 415 -9.53 -21.86 12.97
N LEU A 416 -8.49 -22.46 13.56
CA LEU A 416 -8.32 -23.92 13.58
C LEU A 416 -9.24 -24.51 14.65
N LEU A 417 -10.50 -24.74 14.29
CA LEU A 417 -11.55 -25.18 15.20
C LEU A 417 -11.86 -26.67 15.00
N LYS A 418 -12.09 -27.39 16.11
CA LYS A 418 -12.57 -28.78 16.11
C LYS A 418 -13.95 -28.86 16.78
N GLY A 419 -14.81 -29.72 16.25
CA GLY A 419 -16.10 -30.07 16.85
C GLY A 419 -17.01 -28.85 17.10
N ASP A 420 -17.59 -28.77 18.30
CA ASP A 420 -18.57 -27.75 18.64
C ASP A 420 -18.01 -26.32 18.70
N THR A 421 -16.69 -26.15 18.85
CA THR A 421 -16.04 -24.82 18.81
C THR A 421 -16.19 -24.16 17.44
N PHE A 422 -16.27 -24.95 16.35
CA PHE A 422 -16.54 -24.43 15.01
C PHE A 422 -17.95 -23.84 14.91
N LYS A 423 -18.95 -24.55 15.44
CA LYS A 423 -20.34 -24.05 15.50
C LYS A 423 -20.44 -22.78 16.35
N GLN A 424 -19.65 -22.68 17.41
CA GLN A 424 -19.61 -21.50 18.27
C GLN A 424 -19.01 -20.27 17.60
N LEU A 425 -18.19 -20.38 16.55
CA LEU A 425 -17.59 -19.17 15.96
C LEU A 425 -18.14 -18.86 14.57
N MET A 426 -19.24 -19.48 14.14
CA MET A 426 -19.85 -19.21 12.83
C MET A 426 -20.06 -17.72 12.58
N GLY A 427 -19.59 -17.24 11.43
CA GLY A 427 -19.61 -15.84 11.02
C GLY A 427 -18.70 -14.92 11.82
N VAL A 428 -18.06 -15.36 12.91
CA VAL A 428 -17.18 -14.51 13.70
C VAL A 428 -15.93 -14.16 12.90
N VAL A 429 -15.75 -12.86 12.68
CA VAL A 429 -14.57 -12.28 12.06
C VAL A 429 -13.82 -11.46 13.09
N CYS A 430 -12.51 -11.65 13.13
CA CYS A 430 -11.57 -10.84 13.89
C CYS A 430 -10.77 -9.97 12.93
N LEU A 431 -10.62 -8.68 13.21
CA LEU A 431 -9.80 -7.75 12.45
C LEU A 431 -8.73 -7.17 13.39
N ILE A 432 -7.48 -7.20 12.95
CA ILE A 432 -6.35 -6.70 13.75
C ILE A 432 -5.36 -5.98 12.84
N ASP A 433 -4.96 -4.77 13.22
CA ASP A 433 -3.91 -4.00 12.55
C ASP A 433 -2.67 -3.97 13.43
N ILE A 434 -1.58 -4.56 12.93
CA ILE A 434 -0.33 -4.76 13.67
C ILE A 434 0.76 -3.94 13.00
N PRO A 435 1.39 -2.99 13.70
CA PRO A 435 2.51 -2.24 13.14
C PRO A 435 3.60 -3.18 12.62
N SER A 436 4.15 -2.90 11.43
CA SER A 436 5.19 -3.77 10.85
C SER A 436 6.50 -3.78 11.65
N THR A 437 6.72 -2.76 12.47
CA THR A 437 7.80 -2.69 13.49
C THR A 437 7.61 -3.74 14.58
N PHE A 438 6.36 -4.14 14.83
CA PHE A 438 6.00 -5.18 15.77
C PHE A 438 6.00 -6.56 15.11
N LEU A 439 5.31 -6.72 13.97
CA LEU A 439 5.29 -7.98 13.23
C LEU A 439 5.64 -7.75 11.74
N PRO A 440 6.88 -8.05 11.32
CA PRO A 440 7.33 -7.80 9.96
C PRO A 440 6.57 -8.60 8.91
N THR A 441 6.25 -7.94 7.79
CA THR A 441 5.63 -8.56 6.63
C THR A 441 6.68 -9.09 5.67
N ALA A 442 6.37 -10.18 4.95
CA ALA A 442 7.16 -10.62 3.82
C ALA A 442 7.24 -9.54 2.72
N THR A 443 8.23 -9.66 1.83
CA THR A 443 8.50 -8.67 0.77
C THR A 443 7.36 -8.50 -0.23
N ASN A 444 6.51 -9.52 -0.41
CA ASN A 444 5.31 -9.47 -1.25
C ASN A 444 4.07 -8.97 -0.53
N ARG A 445 4.13 -8.75 0.79
CA ARG A 445 3.02 -8.31 1.65
C ARG A 445 1.77 -9.20 1.60
N GLU A 446 1.93 -10.47 1.25
CA GLU A 446 0.84 -11.46 1.28
C GLU A 446 0.88 -12.32 2.56
N HIS A 447 1.98 -12.26 3.32
CA HIS A 447 2.20 -13.03 4.55
C HIS A 447 3.11 -12.27 5.53
N PHE A 448 3.17 -12.74 6.78
CA PHE A 448 4.18 -12.29 7.74
C PHE A 448 5.46 -13.10 7.59
N GLU A 449 6.60 -12.47 7.87
CA GLU A 449 7.93 -13.08 7.67
C GLU A 449 8.13 -14.29 8.60
N ILE A 450 7.71 -14.17 9.85
CA ILE A 450 7.90 -15.22 10.87
C ILE A 450 6.52 -15.79 11.25
N THR A 451 6.19 -16.97 10.69
CA THR A 451 4.88 -17.60 10.89
C THR A 451 4.64 -18.00 12.35
N SER A 452 5.66 -18.48 13.07
CA SER A 452 5.54 -18.86 14.49
C SER A 452 5.18 -17.68 15.40
N GLU A 453 5.60 -16.46 15.04
CA GLU A 453 5.26 -15.24 15.76
C GLU A 453 3.80 -14.84 15.54
N LEU A 454 3.31 -14.97 14.30
CA LEU A 454 1.89 -14.82 13.99
C LEU A 454 1.04 -15.83 14.78
N GLU A 455 1.50 -17.07 14.91
CA GLU A 455 0.79 -18.10 15.69
C GLU A 455 0.64 -17.75 17.17
N VAL A 456 1.61 -17.05 17.77
CA VAL A 456 1.49 -16.53 19.15
C VAL A 456 0.36 -15.52 19.25
N VAL A 457 0.24 -14.61 18.26
CA VAL A 457 -0.86 -13.64 18.20
C VAL A 457 -2.21 -14.36 18.00
N VAL A 458 -2.28 -15.32 17.09
CA VAL A 458 -3.49 -16.14 16.84
C VAL A 458 -3.95 -16.85 18.12
N LYS A 459 -3.04 -17.47 18.87
CA LYS A 459 -3.36 -18.16 20.15
C LYS A 459 -3.96 -17.20 21.17
N LYS A 460 -3.52 -15.93 21.21
CA LYS A 460 -4.06 -14.89 22.10
C LYS A 460 -5.43 -14.36 21.65
N ILE A 461 -5.73 -14.38 20.35
CA ILE A 461 -7.02 -13.93 19.80
C ILE A 461 -8.14 -14.93 20.11
N LEU A 462 -7.86 -16.23 20.09
CA LEU A 462 -8.91 -17.26 20.21
C LEU A 462 -9.78 -17.13 21.49
N PRO A 463 -9.24 -16.92 22.70
CA PRO A 463 -10.05 -16.69 23.89
C PRO A 463 -10.93 -15.42 23.79
N LEU A 464 -10.41 -14.36 23.15
CA LEU A 464 -11.16 -13.12 22.92
C LEU A 464 -12.31 -13.34 21.91
N ALA A 465 -12.10 -14.18 20.90
CA ALA A 465 -13.15 -14.57 19.95
C ALA A 465 -14.29 -15.35 20.64
N LYS A 466 -13.95 -16.27 21.56
CA LYS A 466 -14.94 -16.98 22.38
C LYS A 466 -15.73 -16.03 23.28
N LEU A 467 -15.05 -15.05 23.90
CA LEU A 467 -15.69 -14.01 24.70
C LEU A 467 -16.67 -13.17 23.86
N TYR A 468 -16.26 -12.76 22.66
CA TYR A 468 -17.13 -12.05 21.73
C TYR A 468 -18.36 -12.89 21.33
N PHE A 469 -18.17 -14.17 21.03
CA PHE A 469 -19.29 -15.05 20.72
C PHE A 469 -20.27 -15.16 21.89
N ALA A 470 -19.80 -15.35 23.12
CA ALA A 470 -20.67 -15.41 24.29
C ALA A 470 -21.51 -14.13 24.45
N HIS A 471 -20.93 -12.97 24.17
CA HIS A 471 -21.66 -11.70 24.10
C HIS A 471 -22.75 -11.71 23.02
N ALA A 472 -22.38 -12.10 21.80
CA ALA A 472 -23.30 -12.13 20.67
C ALA A 472 -24.44 -13.13 20.87
N ASP A 473 -24.14 -14.33 21.38
CA ASP A 473 -25.13 -15.37 21.63
C ASP A 473 -26.10 -14.98 22.72
N LYS A 474 -25.62 -14.36 23.81
CA LYS A 474 -26.49 -13.81 24.85
C LYS A 474 -27.45 -12.74 24.32
N LYS A 475 -26.99 -11.92 23.36
CA LYS A 475 -27.78 -10.81 22.80
C LYS A 475 -28.77 -11.27 21.74
N TYR A 476 -28.35 -12.15 20.83
CA TYR A 476 -29.08 -12.47 19.61
C TYR A 476 -29.66 -13.88 19.60
N LYS A 477 -29.23 -14.76 20.50
CA LYS A 477 -29.46 -16.21 20.44
C LYS A 477 -29.12 -16.73 19.06
N THR A 478 -27.83 -16.99 18.82
CA THR A 478 -27.27 -17.09 17.46
C THR A 478 -28.02 -18.06 16.53
N ALA A 479 -28.60 -19.14 17.06
CA ALA A 479 -29.44 -20.05 16.28
C ALA A 479 -30.72 -19.39 15.70
N GLU A 480 -31.42 -18.59 16.51
CA GLU A 480 -32.62 -17.84 16.07
C GLU A 480 -32.22 -16.73 15.09
N PHE A 481 -31.12 -16.03 15.39
CA PHE A 481 -30.54 -14.98 14.55
C PHE A 481 -30.22 -15.46 13.13
N TRP A 482 -29.54 -16.61 13.00
CA TRP A 482 -29.21 -17.14 11.68
C TRP A 482 -30.45 -17.56 10.90
N LYS A 483 -31.45 -18.13 11.57
CA LYS A 483 -32.72 -18.50 10.95
C LYS A 483 -33.48 -17.26 10.44
N SER A 484 -33.46 -16.14 11.18
CA SER A 484 -34.09 -14.89 10.72
C SER A 484 -33.41 -14.28 9.49
N LEU A 485 -32.12 -14.56 9.29
CA LEU A 485 -31.36 -14.17 8.11
C LEU A 485 -31.45 -15.21 6.97
N GLY A 486 -32.39 -16.16 7.06
CA GLY A 486 -32.65 -17.14 6.01
C GLY A 486 -31.71 -18.34 6.01
N TYR A 487 -30.83 -18.50 6.99
CA TYR A 487 -29.95 -19.67 7.09
C TYR A 487 -30.61 -20.81 7.86
N ASP A 488 -31.24 -21.74 7.12
CA ASP A 488 -31.97 -22.87 7.71
C ASP A 488 -31.08 -24.04 8.14
N HIS A 489 -29.81 -24.08 7.73
CA HIS A 489 -28.86 -25.14 8.08
C HIS A 489 -27.52 -24.57 8.60
N PRO A 490 -26.87 -25.20 9.61
CA PRO A 490 -25.60 -24.73 10.16
C PRO A 490 -24.42 -24.72 9.18
N TYR A 491 -24.51 -25.50 8.10
CA TYR A 491 -23.47 -25.66 7.08
C TYR A 491 -23.92 -25.23 5.68
N ALA A 492 -25.02 -24.48 5.55
CA ALA A 492 -25.39 -23.92 4.25
C ALA A 492 -24.40 -22.79 3.91
N GLU A 493 -23.60 -22.99 2.85
CA GLU A 493 -22.67 -21.98 2.36
C GLU A 493 -23.42 -20.76 1.82
N ASP A 494 -24.56 -20.98 1.15
CA ASP A 494 -25.52 -19.95 0.73
C ASP A 494 -26.93 -20.53 0.76
N SER A 495 -27.85 -19.85 1.46
CA SER A 495 -29.27 -20.25 1.46
C SER A 495 -30.03 -19.54 0.35
N ALA A 496 -30.87 -20.27 -0.37
CA ALA A 496 -31.79 -19.71 -1.37
C ALA A 496 -32.74 -18.62 -0.82
N ASN A 497 -32.88 -18.54 0.52
CA ASN A 497 -33.69 -17.52 1.19
C ASN A 497 -32.98 -16.16 1.34
N ILE A 498 -31.65 -16.09 1.16
CA ILE A 498 -30.88 -14.83 1.28
C ILE A 498 -31.24 -13.83 0.19
N GLU A 499 -31.66 -14.31 -0.98
CA GLU A 499 -32.08 -13.48 -2.12
C GLU A 499 -33.43 -12.78 -1.91
N LYS A 500 -34.18 -13.15 -0.85
CA LYS A 500 -35.45 -12.49 -0.54
C LYS A 500 -35.20 -11.07 -0.07
N GLU A 501 -35.89 -10.10 -0.68
CA GLU A 501 -35.75 -8.66 -0.38
C GLU A 501 -35.81 -8.34 1.12
N GLY A 502 -36.71 -9.00 1.87
CA GLY A 502 -36.82 -8.81 3.32
C GLY A 502 -35.58 -9.26 4.12
N VAL A 503 -34.91 -10.33 3.69
CA VAL A 503 -33.67 -10.82 4.32
C VAL A 503 -32.50 -9.89 3.98
N GLN A 504 -32.38 -9.48 2.71
CA GLN A 504 -31.37 -8.50 2.28
C GLN A 504 -31.50 -7.18 3.03
N LYS A 505 -32.74 -6.72 3.28
CA LYS A 505 -33.01 -5.51 4.07
C LYS A 505 -32.50 -5.65 5.50
N MET A 506 -32.74 -6.80 6.13
CA MET A 506 -32.29 -7.06 7.50
C MET A 506 -30.76 -7.11 7.58
N MET A 507 -30.10 -7.80 6.65
CA MET A 507 -28.63 -7.84 6.58
C MET A 507 -28.04 -6.44 6.36
N PHE A 508 -28.65 -5.66 5.48
CA PHE A 508 -28.29 -4.27 5.21
C PHE A 508 -28.38 -3.38 6.46
N GLU A 509 -29.47 -3.49 7.22
CA GLU A 509 -29.65 -2.74 8.47
C GLU A 509 -28.63 -3.16 9.55
N MET A 510 -28.24 -4.43 9.58
CA MET A 510 -27.28 -4.98 10.56
C MET A 510 -25.82 -4.62 10.28
N MET A 511 -25.39 -4.71 9.02
CA MET A 511 -24.00 -4.49 8.60
C MET A 511 -23.63 -3.04 8.43
N GLY A 512 -24.52 -2.08 8.72
CA GLY A 512 -24.22 -0.66 8.56
C GLY A 512 -24.08 -0.25 7.09
N ASN A 513 -25.00 0.58 6.64
CA ASN A 513 -25.13 1.00 5.26
C ASN A 513 -24.20 2.15 4.85
N ARG A 514 -22.88 1.97 4.98
CA ARG A 514 -21.92 3.07 4.75
C ARG A 514 -21.37 3.10 3.33
N ARG A 515 -21.16 4.30 2.80
CA ARG A 515 -20.49 4.55 1.51
C ARG A 515 -19.48 5.66 1.60
N GLN A 516 -18.33 5.45 0.98
CA GLN A 516 -17.30 6.48 0.86
C GLN A 516 -17.73 7.53 -0.17
N CYS A 517 -17.73 8.79 0.24
CA CYS A 517 -17.94 9.91 -0.67
C CYS A 517 -16.75 10.08 -1.61
N SER A 518 -17.00 10.15 -2.91
CA SER A 518 -15.98 10.36 -3.94
C SER A 518 -15.38 11.77 -3.95
N ARG A 519 -15.73 12.66 -3.01
CA ARG A 519 -15.23 14.05 -2.95
C ARG A 519 -14.52 14.34 -1.64
N CYS A 520 -15.15 14.04 -0.50
CA CYS A 520 -14.54 14.26 0.82
C CYS A 520 -13.87 13.02 1.40
N LEU A 521 -13.99 11.85 0.75
CA LEU A 521 -13.38 10.57 1.16
C LEU A 521 -13.93 9.97 2.46
N HIS A 522 -14.91 10.62 3.10
CA HIS A 522 -15.53 10.12 4.32
C HIS A 522 -16.62 9.11 4.01
N PHE A 523 -16.79 8.13 4.90
CA PHE A 523 -17.92 7.22 4.87
C PHE A 523 -19.17 7.90 5.42
N ARG A 524 -20.29 7.75 4.70
CA ARG A 524 -21.62 8.26 5.05
C ARG A 524 -22.61 7.11 5.17
N VAL A 525 -23.49 7.20 6.15
CA VAL A 525 -24.64 6.30 6.31
C VAL A 525 -25.63 6.57 5.17
N VAL A 526 -26.11 5.52 4.52
CA VAL A 526 -27.05 5.58 3.38
C VAL A 526 -28.40 5.08 3.86
N GLU A 527 -29.27 5.99 4.28
CA GLU A 527 -30.51 5.66 5.01
C GLU A 527 -31.54 4.84 4.21
N ASP A 528 -31.54 4.95 2.87
CA ASP A 528 -32.51 4.27 2.01
C ASP A 528 -31.91 3.00 1.36
N MET A 529 -32.55 1.84 1.58
CA MET A 529 -32.17 0.55 0.99
C MET A 529 -32.26 0.56 -0.53
N ARG A 530 -33.22 1.26 -1.15
CA ARG A 530 -33.31 1.40 -2.61
C ARG A 530 -32.17 2.24 -3.13
N LEU A 531 -31.79 3.31 -2.41
CA LEU A 531 -30.58 4.04 -2.75
C LEU A 531 -29.35 3.17 -2.56
N TRP A 532 -29.30 2.26 -1.58
CA TRP A 532 -28.18 1.32 -1.43
C TRP A 532 -28.10 0.27 -2.54
N LEU A 533 -29.23 -0.34 -2.92
CA LEU A 533 -29.36 -1.29 -4.04
C LEU A 533 -29.05 -0.59 -5.37
N ASN A 534 -29.70 0.53 -5.68
CA ASN A 534 -29.44 1.31 -6.91
C ASN A 534 -28.04 1.93 -6.92
N SER A 535 -27.47 2.24 -5.75
CA SER A 535 -26.07 2.66 -5.69
C SER A 535 -25.11 1.49 -5.83
N MET A 536 -25.52 0.22 -5.69
CA MET A 536 -24.69 -0.90 -6.18
C MET A 536 -24.46 -0.78 -7.70
N GLU A 537 -25.37 -0.09 -8.41
CA GLU A 537 -25.22 0.26 -9.82
C GLU A 537 -24.58 1.64 -10.05
N ASN A 538 -24.63 2.56 -9.08
CA ASN A 538 -23.98 3.87 -9.15
C ASN A 538 -22.68 3.94 -8.32
N PRO A 539 -21.52 3.77 -8.98
CA PRO A 539 -20.24 3.74 -8.28
C PRO A 539 -19.78 5.13 -7.78
N ASN A 540 -20.31 6.24 -8.32
CA ASN A 540 -19.82 7.60 -8.04
C ASN A 540 -20.63 8.31 -6.93
N PHE A 541 -20.71 7.72 -5.74
CA PHE A 541 -21.46 8.32 -4.62
C PHE A 541 -20.81 9.63 -4.14
N GLN A 542 -21.61 10.69 -4.02
CA GLN A 542 -21.23 11.97 -3.45
C GLN A 542 -22.18 12.36 -2.31
N CYS A 543 -21.68 13.12 -1.33
CA CYS A 543 -22.53 13.54 -0.22
C CYS A 543 -23.68 14.43 -0.76
N PRO A 544 -24.94 14.17 -0.38
CA PRO A 544 -26.07 14.99 -0.80
C PRO A 544 -25.98 16.45 -0.34
N ASP A 545 -25.30 16.69 0.78
CA ASP A 545 -25.16 17.99 1.46
C ASP A 545 -23.95 18.82 0.98
N GLY A 546 -23.30 18.42 -0.11
CA GLY A 546 -22.11 19.13 -0.61
C GLY A 546 -20.85 18.92 0.24
N CYS A 547 -20.81 17.87 1.07
CA CYS A 547 -19.69 17.52 1.96
C CYS A 547 -19.49 18.50 3.11
N MET A 548 -20.55 19.14 3.60
CA MET A 548 -20.48 19.89 4.85
C MET A 548 -20.09 18.94 6.00
N LYS A 549 -19.21 19.40 6.88
CA LYS A 549 -18.82 18.64 8.07
C LYS A 549 -19.96 18.71 9.08
N THR A 550 -20.71 17.62 9.25
CA THR A 550 -21.68 17.53 10.35
C THR A 550 -20.97 17.08 11.65
N GLU A 551 -21.40 17.58 12.81
CA GLU A 551 -20.79 17.23 14.13
C GLU A 551 -20.77 15.72 14.42
N LYS A 552 -21.67 14.94 13.81
CA LYS A 552 -21.70 13.47 13.90
C LYS A 552 -20.53 12.76 13.19
N GLU A 553 -19.75 13.48 12.38
CA GLU A 553 -18.60 12.93 11.64
C GLU A 553 -17.35 12.76 12.51
N PHE A 554 -17.33 13.37 13.69
CA PHE A 554 -16.12 13.45 14.53
C PHE A 554 -15.89 12.28 15.48
N ARG A 555 -16.88 11.41 15.71
CA ARG A 555 -16.73 10.32 16.69
C ARG A 555 -16.66 8.98 16.01
N ASP A 556 -15.43 8.54 15.82
CA ASP A 556 -15.02 7.13 15.73
C ASP A 556 -15.37 6.30 16.99
N GLU A 557 -16.21 6.82 17.90
CA GLU A 557 -16.60 6.22 19.19
C GLU A 557 -17.84 5.29 19.11
N THR A 558 -18.33 4.95 17.92
CA THR A 558 -19.56 4.14 17.80
C THR A 558 -19.38 2.65 18.08
N ILE A 559 -18.14 2.13 17.99
CA ILE A 559 -17.87 0.71 18.24
C ILE A 559 -17.67 0.56 19.74
N LYS A 560 -18.55 -0.22 20.37
CA LYS A 560 -18.51 -0.43 21.82
C LYS A 560 -17.35 -1.36 22.20
N GLU A 561 -16.75 -1.12 23.35
CA GLU A 561 -15.79 -2.05 23.94
C GLU A 561 -16.49 -3.37 24.27
N LEU A 562 -15.79 -4.49 24.05
CA LEU A 562 -16.21 -5.80 24.52
C LEU A 562 -16.00 -5.88 26.02
N ASP A 563 -17.10 -5.92 26.78
CA ASP A 563 -17.05 -6.00 28.24
C ASP A 563 -16.33 -7.27 28.71
N ARG A 564 -15.20 -7.09 29.40
CA ARG A 564 -14.42 -8.17 30.01
C ARG A 564 -14.85 -8.50 31.43
N ARG A 565 -15.69 -7.66 32.05
CA ARG A 565 -16.09 -7.74 33.47
C ARG A 565 -17.36 -8.55 33.70
N SER A 566 -18.06 -8.94 32.63
CA SER A 566 -19.09 -9.96 32.71
C SER A 566 -18.42 -11.30 33.06
N LYS A 567 -18.20 -11.50 34.36
CA LYS A 567 -17.70 -12.73 34.97
C LYS A 567 -18.37 -13.96 34.34
N GLN A 568 -17.51 -14.93 34.00
CA GLN A 568 -17.72 -16.37 34.20
C GLN A 568 -19.19 -16.76 34.40
N THR A 569 -19.90 -16.97 33.30
CA THR A 569 -21.11 -17.80 33.34
C THR A 569 -21.07 -18.79 32.17
N ALA A 570 -21.05 -20.07 32.56
CA ALA A 570 -21.26 -21.30 31.80
C ALA A 570 -20.11 -21.95 31.00
N TYR A 571 -19.05 -21.26 30.55
CA TYR A 571 -18.01 -21.94 29.73
C TYR A 571 -16.58 -21.50 30.05
N GLY A 572 -15.87 -22.31 30.85
CA GLY A 572 -14.41 -22.32 30.92
C GLY A 572 -13.79 -21.84 32.24
N GLU A 573 -13.94 -22.62 33.32
CA GLU A 573 -13.10 -22.46 34.52
C GLU A 573 -11.73 -23.17 34.40
N GLU A 574 -11.51 -24.01 33.38
CA GLU A 574 -10.26 -24.77 33.24
C GLU A 574 -9.15 -24.06 32.45
N ASP A 575 -9.48 -23.15 31.53
CA ASP A 575 -8.48 -22.51 30.66
C ASP A 575 -7.76 -21.31 31.29
N GLU A 576 -8.36 -20.65 32.29
CA GLU A 576 -7.80 -19.43 32.90
C GLU A 576 -6.64 -19.74 33.87
N LYS A 577 -6.62 -20.93 34.47
CA LYS A 577 -5.49 -21.39 35.30
C LYS A 577 -4.23 -21.70 34.50
N LEU A 578 -4.35 -22.03 33.21
CA LEU A 578 -3.19 -22.30 32.36
C LEU A 578 -2.48 -21.01 31.91
N LEU A 579 -3.21 -19.88 31.83
CA LEU A 579 -2.66 -18.59 31.41
C LEU A 579 -1.90 -17.83 32.51
N LEU A 580 -2.08 -18.23 33.77
CA LEU A 580 -1.35 -17.67 34.92
C LEU A 580 -0.13 -18.50 35.33
N MET A 581 0.11 -19.65 34.67
CA MET A 581 1.21 -20.57 34.97
C MET A 581 2.32 -20.60 33.89
N VAL A 582 2.23 -19.80 32.82
CA VAL A 582 3.27 -19.61 31.78
C VAL A 582 3.61 -18.13 31.70
#